data_AF-A0A176W6S4-F1
#
_entry.id   AF-A0A176W6S4-F1
#
_cell.length_a   1.000
_cell.length_b   1.000
_cell.length_c   1.000
_cell.angle_alpha   90.00
_cell.angle_beta   90.00
_cell.angle_gamma   90.00
#
_symmetry.space_group_name_H-M   'P 1'
#
loop_
_entity.id
_entity.type
_entity.pdbx_description
1 polymer ?
#
loop_
_entity_poly.entity_id
_entity_poly.type
_entity_poly.pdbx_seq_one_letter_code
_entity_poly.pdbx_strand_id
1 'polypeptide(L)'
;MAPDVTYTSTSSKVVMDNGYVQVTISRPGGHVTGIKYGGMDNVLESTNSETNRGYWDLNWNDVDGSDTYDAPSATQYKVVESNGDKVELSFTRPYDSSRSPAMVPLTIDKRDALVGLAKPGAAGSWQKESKGYQFWVQADQDGNFTINHDLVYTVGTSDYKKDWYFAHNTRRHSDGTYTATRWQIKFELSSFDESKGAYKLRMAIAQAQVSAIQVRVNDVSSKPVYETPAFGKDNAIARHGIQGIYVLYNIDIPAADLKKGNNSIYLTQRKASGPYMGLCTTICAWKHHQANM
;
A
#
# COMPACT_ATOMS: atom_id res chain seq x y z
N MET A 1 -10.06 -26.06 -23.50
CA MET A 1 -9.61 -24.92 -24.32
C MET A 1 -9.97 -23.66 -23.57
N ALA A 2 -9.15 -22.61 -23.66
CA ALA A 2 -9.57 -21.31 -23.15
C ALA A 2 -10.76 -20.82 -24.01
N PRO A 3 -11.77 -20.20 -23.39
CA PRO A 3 -12.88 -19.57 -24.12
C PRO A 3 -12.37 -18.38 -24.95
N ASP A 4 -13.04 -18.15 -26.08
CA ASP A 4 -12.73 -17.03 -26.97
C ASP A 4 -12.88 -15.69 -26.25
N VAL A 5 -11.98 -14.76 -26.55
CA VAL A 5 -12.09 -13.35 -26.22
C VAL A 5 -13.01 -12.67 -27.23
N THR A 6 -14.09 -12.11 -26.71
CA THR A 6 -15.09 -11.36 -27.47
C THR A 6 -15.10 -9.91 -27.01
N TYR A 7 -15.72 -9.02 -27.80
CA TYR A 7 -15.97 -7.66 -27.35
C TYR A 7 -17.30 -7.10 -27.84
N THR A 8 -17.84 -6.15 -27.08
CA THR A 8 -18.95 -5.28 -27.50
C THR A 8 -18.52 -3.83 -27.41
N SER A 9 -19.00 -2.99 -28.33
CA SER A 9 -18.60 -1.57 -28.39
C SER A 9 -19.83 -0.68 -28.55
N THR A 10 -19.94 0.32 -27.70
CA THR A 10 -20.94 1.39 -27.79
C THR A 10 -20.26 2.72 -28.11
N SER A 11 -21.01 3.82 -28.14
CA SER A 11 -20.43 5.17 -28.28
C SER A 11 -19.54 5.56 -27.09
N SER A 12 -19.83 5.05 -25.89
CA SER A 12 -19.19 5.46 -24.64
C SER A 12 -18.20 4.45 -24.04
N LYS A 13 -18.26 3.18 -24.44
CA LYS A 13 -17.39 2.14 -23.88
C LYS A 13 -17.13 0.97 -24.84
N VAL A 14 -16.12 0.19 -24.49
CA VAL A 14 -15.80 -1.12 -25.06
C VAL A 14 -15.71 -2.11 -23.91
N VAL A 15 -16.34 -3.26 -24.06
CA VAL A 15 -16.31 -4.34 -23.07
C VAL A 15 -15.68 -5.55 -23.74
N MET A 16 -14.55 -6.02 -23.21
CA MET A 16 -13.90 -7.26 -23.64
C MET A 16 -14.21 -8.35 -22.63
N ASP A 17 -14.50 -9.57 -23.08
CA ASP A 17 -14.97 -10.66 -22.22
C ASP A 17 -14.55 -12.02 -22.79
N ASN A 18 -14.08 -12.92 -21.92
CA ASN A 18 -13.86 -14.33 -22.24
C ASN A 18 -14.60 -15.28 -21.29
N GLY A 19 -15.56 -14.81 -20.50
CA GLY A 19 -16.30 -15.61 -19.51
C GLY A 19 -15.54 -15.85 -18.19
N TYR A 20 -14.25 -15.55 -18.13
CA TYR A 20 -13.48 -15.55 -16.88
C TYR A 20 -13.26 -14.15 -16.33
N VAL A 21 -12.88 -13.22 -17.21
CA VAL A 21 -12.68 -11.82 -16.90
C VAL A 21 -13.38 -10.96 -17.95
N GLN A 22 -14.04 -9.91 -17.48
CA GLN A 22 -14.60 -8.89 -18.34
C GLN A 22 -13.98 -7.54 -17.99
N VAL A 23 -13.46 -6.84 -18.99
CA VAL A 23 -12.81 -5.53 -18.84
C VAL A 23 -13.63 -4.49 -19.57
N THR A 24 -14.05 -3.44 -18.86
CA THR A 24 -14.75 -2.29 -19.43
C THR A 24 -13.79 -1.11 -19.57
N ILE A 25 -13.72 -0.54 -20.77
CA ILE A 25 -12.85 0.59 -21.11
C ILE A 25 -13.70 1.73 -21.68
N SER A 26 -13.47 2.97 -21.24
CA SER A 26 -14.17 4.14 -21.78
C SER A 26 -13.77 4.43 -23.23
N ARG A 27 -14.71 4.95 -24.03
CA ARG A 27 -14.51 5.28 -25.43
C ARG A 27 -14.87 6.76 -25.70
N PRO A 28 -14.02 7.52 -26.42
CA PRO A 28 -12.68 7.14 -26.90
C PRO A 28 -11.60 7.23 -25.82
N GLY A 29 -11.94 7.57 -24.57
CA GLY A 29 -10.97 7.95 -23.53
C GLY A 29 -9.90 6.92 -23.20
N GLY A 30 -10.18 5.63 -23.33
CA GLY A 30 -9.24 4.54 -23.07
C GLY A 30 -8.89 4.36 -21.58
N HIS A 31 -9.82 4.68 -20.68
CA HIS A 31 -9.68 4.47 -19.24
C HIS A 31 -10.28 3.13 -18.86
N VAL A 32 -9.62 2.35 -17.99
CA VAL A 32 -10.22 1.11 -17.47
C VAL A 32 -11.24 1.50 -16.40
N THR A 33 -12.52 1.29 -16.70
CA THR A 33 -13.64 1.76 -15.84
C THR A 33 -14.32 0.64 -15.07
N GLY A 34 -14.00 -0.62 -15.40
CA GLY A 34 -14.39 -1.77 -14.60
C GLY A 34 -13.64 -3.04 -15.00
N ILE A 35 -13.44 -3.92 -14.02
CA ILE A 35 -12.96 -5.29 -14.24
C ILE A 35 -13.86 -6.21 -13.42
N LYS A 36 -14.61 -7.08 -14.09
CA LYS A 36 -15.45 -8.11 -13.49
C LYS A 36 -14.68 -9.43 -13.47
N TYR A 37 -14.62 -10.09 -12.32
CA TYR A 37 -13.87 -11.33 -12.15
C TYR A 37 -14.38 -12.13 -10.95
N GLY A 38 -14.42 -13.47 -11.07
CA GLY A 38 -14.65 -14.35 -9.92
C GLY A 38 -15.96 -14.13 -9.15
N GLY A 39 -17.03 -13.71 -9.84
CA GLY A 39 -18.33 -13.38 -9.23
C GLY A 39 -18.45 -11.95 -8.69
N MET A 40 -17.35 -11.19 -8.59
CA MET A 40 -17.39 -9.77 -8.26
C MET A 40 -17.83 -8.95 -9.48
N ASP A 41 -18.78 -8.04 -9.30
CA ASP A 41 -19.28 -7.19 -10.39
C ASP A 41 -18.26 -6.16 -10.88
N ASN A 42 -17.45 -5.60 -9.98
CA ASN A 42 -16.33 -4.74 -10.34
C ASN A 42 -15.28 -4.75 -9.23
N VAL A 43 -14.02 -5.04 -9.57
CA VAL A 43 -12.89 -4.99 -8.62
C VAL A 43 -12.35 -3.57 -8.41
N LEU A 44 -12.73 -2.61 -9.26
CA LEU A 44 -12.31 -1.21 -9.15
C LEU A 44 -13.27 -0.41 -8.24
N GLU A 45 -12.74 0.63 -7.59
CA GLU A 45 -13.51 1.54 -6.73
C GLU A 45 -14.53 2.35 -7.56
N SER A 46 -15.77 1.88 -7.60
CA SER A 46 -16.81 2.42 -8.48
C SER A 46 -17.30 3.82 -8.10
N THR A 47 -17.04 4.27 -6.87
CA THR A 47 -17.40 5.63 -6.42
C THR A 47 -16.48 6.72 -7.01
N ASN A 48 -15.30 6.34 -7.50
CA ASN A 48 -14.43 7.27 -8.22
C ASN A 48 -14.98 7.58 -9.62
N SER A 49 -14.62 8.77 -10.13
CA SER A 49 -14.81 9.11 -11.54
C SER A 49 -14.14 8.07 -12.43
N GLU A 50 -14.69 7.83 -13.63
CA GLU A 50 -14.16 6.82 -14.56
C GLU A 50 -12.67 7.00 -14.90
N THR A 51 -12.19 8.24 -14.88
CA THR A 51 -10.77 8.61 -15.07
C THR A 51 -9.86 8.27 -13.89
N ASN A 52 -10.41 7.78 -12.78
CA ASN A 52 -9.71 7.55 -11.50
C ASN A 52 -10.10 6.21 -10.86
N ARG A 53 -10.62 5.25 -11.62
CA ARG A 53 -10.89 3.86 -11.15
C ARG A 53 -9.67 2.96 -11.32
N GLY A 54 -8.96 3.17 -12.41
CA GLY A 54 -7.54 2.89 -12.61
C GLY A 54 -6.94 4.10 -13.32
N TYR A 55 -5.63 4.33 -13.20
CA TYR A 55 -5.01 5.55 -13.74
C TYR A 55 -3.95 5.22 -14.81
N TRP A 56 -4.01 5.99 -15.88
CA TRP A 56 -2.87 6.29 -16.73
C TRP A 56 -2.46 7.72 -16.37
N ASP A 57 -1.21 7.93 -16.01
CA ASP A 57 -0.70 9.25 -15.71
C ASP A 57 0.63 9.51 -16.39
N LEU A 58 0.84 10.80 -16.66
CA LEU A 58 2.11 11.34 -17.10
C LEU A 58 2.45 12.47 -16.14
N ASN A 59 3.62 12.38 -15.51
CA ASN A 59 4.22 13.51 -14.82
C ASN A 59 5.33 14.07 -15.73
N TRP A 60 5.19 15.33 -16.14
CA TRP A 60 6.12 15.99 -17.04
C TRP A 60 6.26 17.46 -16.68
N ASN A 61 7.32 18.10 -17.15
CA ASN A 61 7.54 19.52 -16.97
C ASN A 61 8.35 20.08 -18.15
N ASP A 62 8.22 21.38 -18.39
CA ASP A 62 9.18 22.11 -19.20
C ASP A 62 10.53 22.18 -18.48
N VAL A 63 11.60 22.45 -19.23
CA VAL A 63 12.92 22.72 -18.65
C VAL A 63 12.77 23.86 -17.65
N ASP A 64 13.23 23.63 -16.41
CA ASP A 64 13.10 24.54 -15.26
C ASP A 64 11.64 24.86 -14.82
N GLY A 65 10.64 24.19 -15.39
CA GLY A 65 9.24 24.28 -15.01
C GLY A 65 8.87 23.39 -13.83
N SER A 66 7.66 23.59 -13.29
CA SER A 66 7.09 22.74 -12.25
C SER A 66 6.45 21.48 -12.82
N ASP A 67 6.44 20.39 -12.02
CA ASP A 67 5.70 19.17 -12.30
C ASP A 67 4.26 19.43 -12.74
N THR A 68 3.90 18.88 -13.90
CA THR A 68 2.58 18.93 -14.50
C THR A 68 2.05 17.51 -14.64
N TYR A 69 0.90 17.27 -14.03
CA TYR A 69 0.18 16.00 -14.15
C TYR A 69 -0.77 16.03 -15.35
N ASP A 70 -0.71 15.00 -16.20
CA ASP A 70 -1.59 14.84 -17.36
C ASP A 70 -2.14 13.41 -17.41
N ALA A 71 -3.47 13.29 -17.44
CA ALA A 71 -4.15 12.02 -17.66
C ALA A 71 -4.43 11.85 -19.16
N PRO A 72 -3.78 10.89 -19.87
CA PRO A 72 -3.85 10.76 -21.32
C PRO A 72 -5.17 10.18 -21.81
N SER A 73 -6.21 11.00 -21.75
CA SER A 73 -7.54 10.71 -22.30
C SER A 73 -7.49 10.78 -23.83
N ALA A 74 -7.67 9.63 -24.47
CA ALA A 74 -7.66 9.53 -25.92
C ALA A 74 -8.89 10.18 -26.56
N THR A 75 -8.72 10.65 -27.78
CA THR A 75 -9.77 11.25 -28.61
C THR A 75 -10.14 10.35 -29.80
N GLN A 76 -9.34 9.32 -30.05
CA GLN A 76 -9.51 8.36 -31.14
C GLN A 76 -9.54 6.93 -30.58
N TYR A 77 -10.32 6.06 -31.21
CA TYR A 77 -10.46 4.66 -30.86
C TYR A 77 -10.52 3.79 -32.12
N LYS A 78 -9.85 2.65 -32.09
CA LYS A 78 -9.85 1.64 -33.15
C LYS A 78 -9.76 0.22 -32.57
N VAL A 79 -10.51 -0.71 -33.14
CA VAL A 79 -10.23 -2.16 -32.98
C VAL A 79 -9.15 -2.51 -33.98
N VAL A 80 -8.01 -2.99 -33.48
CA VAL A 80 -6.85 -3.35 -34.31
C VAL A 80 -6.97 -4.77 -34.81
N GLU A 81 -7.34 -5.69 -33.92
CA GLU A 81 -7.49 -7.11 -34.23
C GLU A 81 -8.56 -7.76 -33.33
N SER A 82 -9.25 -8.76 -33.87
CA SER A 82 -10.20 -9.60 -33.12
C SER A 82 -10.31 -10.96 -33.82
N ASN A 83 -9.84 -12.02 -33.17
CA ASN A 83 -9.74 -13.35 -33.82
C ASN A 83 -10.16 -14.53 -32.91
N GLY A 84 -10.79 -14.25 -31.77
CA GLY A 84 -11.17 -15.26 -30.77
C GLY A 84 -10.05 -15.53 -29.76
N ASP A 85 -8.78 -15.58 -30.16
CA ASP A 85 -7.66 -15.69 -29.20
C ASP A 85 -7.37 -14.36 -28.50
N LYS A 86 -7.56 -13.24 -29.22
CA LYS A 86 -7.36 -11.88 -28.68
C LYS A 86 -8.31 -10.85 -29.28
N VAL A 87 -8.49 -9.78 -28.52
CA VAL A 87 -9.03 -8.49 -28.99
C VAL A 87 -7.99 -7.43 -28.67
N GLU A 88 -7.53 -6.71 -29.69
CA GLU A 88 -6.57 -5.62 -29.56
C GLU A 88 -7.26 -4.28 -29.86
N LEU A 89 -7.16 -3.33 -28.92
CA LEU A 89 -7.78 -2.01 -29.01
C LEU A 89 -6.70 -0.94 -28.98
N SER A 90 -6.85 0.09 -29.81
CA SER A 90 -6.02 1.30 -29.83
C SER A 90 -6.84 2.49 -29.35
N PHE A 91 -6.26 3.26 -28.43
CA PHE A 91 -6.81 4.52 -27.94
C PHE A 91 -5.75 5.61 -28.08
N THR A 92 -5.93 6.49 -29.08
CA THR A 92 -4.91 7.48 -29.46
C THR A 92 -5.29 8.89 -29.03
N ARG A 93 -4.32 9.62 -28.48
CA ARG A 93 -4.36 11.06 -28.24
C ARG A 93 -3.26 11.74 -29.06
N PRO A 94 -3.58 12.35 -30.21
CA PRO A 94 -2.64 13.18 -30.95
C PRO A 94 -2.13 14.32 -30.08
N TYR A 95 -0.87 14.71 -30.28
CA TYR A 95 -0.35 15.94 -29.70
C TYR A 95 -1.10 17.15 -30.27
N ASP A 96 -1.50 18.06 -29.39
CA ASP A 96 -2.10 19.34 -29.73
C ASP A 96 -1.40 20.44 -28.93
N SER A 97 -0.56 21.22 -29.62
CA SER A 97 0.20 22.34 -29.04
C SER A 97 -0.68 23.51 -28.62
N SER A 98 -1.95 23.54 -29.04
CA SER A 98 -2.89 24.61 -28.72
C SER A 98 -3.78 24.29 -27.51
N ARG A 99 -3.72 23.07 -26.99
CA ARG A 99 -4.55 22.65 -25.85
C ARG A 99 -4.19 23.43 -24.59
N SER A 100 -5.22 23.81 -23.82
CA SER A 100 -5.09 24.31 -22.46
C SER A 100 -5.90 23.41 -21.49
N PRO A 101 -5.32 22.92 -20.38
CA PRO A 101 -3.91 23.05 -19.99
C PRO A 101 -2.99 22.31 -20.97
N ALA A 102 -1.72 22.71 -21.01
CA ALA A 102 -0.71 22.10 -21.87
C ALA A 102 -0.66 20.58 -21.65
N MET A 103 -0.46 19.85 -22.74
CA MET A 103 -0.23 18.40 -22.71
C MET A 103 1.23 18.10 -22.98
N VAL A 104 1.68 16.91 -22.59
CA VAL A 104 3.00 16.42 -23.00
C VAL A 104 3.13 16.51 -24.53
N PRO A 105 4.29 16.94 -25.08
CA PRO A 105 4.51 17.06 -26.53
C PRO A 105 4.71 15.70 -27.23
N LEU A 106 3.79 14.77 -27.00
CA LEU A 106 3.80 13.41 -27.53
C LEU A 106 2.40 13.02 -28.02
N THR A 107 2.37 12.36 -29.18
CA THR A 107 1.19 11.57 -29.55
C THR A 107 1.25 10.25 -28.79
N ILE A 108 0.19 9.96 -28.05
CA ILE A 108 0.11 8.76 -27.19
C ILE A 108 -0.86 7.78 -27.83
N ASP A 109 -0.45 6.52 -27.90
CA ASP A 109 -1.29 5.42 -28.32
C ASP A 109 -1.26 4.35 -27.23
N LYS A 110 -2.40 4.15 -26.55
CA LYS A 110 -2.53 3.13 -25.51
C LYS A 110 -2.86 1.80 -26.16
N ARG A 111 -1.85 0.93 -26.27
CA ARG A 111 -1.90 -0.43 -26.81
C ARG A 111 -1.01 -1.37 -26.00
N ASP A 112 -1.15 -2.67 -26.25
CA ASP A 112 -0.31 -3.74 -25.70
C ASP A 112 -0.33 -3.87 -24.17
N ALA A 113 -1.37 -3.33 -23.53
CA ALA A 113 -1.65 -3.55 -22.12
C ALA A 113 -2.26 -4.95 -21.93
N LEU A 114 -1.53 -5.83 -21.23
CA LEU A 114 -1.98 -7.19 -20.96
C LEU A 114 -2.70 -7.27 -19.60
N VAL A 115 -3.89 -7.88 -19.59
CA VAL A 115 -4.55 -8.30 -18.35
C VAL A 115 -4.25 -9.77 -18.12
N GLY A 116 -3.37 -10.04 -17.17
CA GLY A 116 -3.03 -11.40 -16.75
C GLY A 116 -3.87 -11.84 -15.55
N LEU A 117 -4.47 -13.03 -15.63
CA LEU A 117 -4.99 -13.71 -14.46
C LEU A 117 -3.87 -14.61 -13.91
N ALA A 118 -3.53 -14.43 -12.62
CA ALA A 118 -2.67 -15.40 -11.94
C ALA A 118 -3.33 -16.79 -11.99
N LYS A 119 -2.52 -17.86 -12.04
CA LYS A 119 -3.06 -19.23 -12.08
C LYS A 119 -4.02 -19.43 -10.90
N PRO A 120 -5.16 -20.12 -11.11
CA PRO A 120 -6.03 -20.52 -10.01
C PRO A 120 -5.21 -21.27 -8.97
N GLY A 121 -5.07 -20.70 -7.78
CA GLY A 121 -4.53 -21.37 -6.61
C GLY A 121 -5.66 -21.61 -5.61
N ALA A 122 -5.34 -22.32 -4.52
CA ALA A 122 -6.26 -22.42 -3.39
C ALA A 122 -6.70 -21.02 -2.94
N ALA A 123 -7.95 -20.84 -2.52
CA ALA A 123 -8.46 -19.56 -2.01
C ALA A 123 -7.44 -18.94 -1.01
N GLY A 124 -7.07 -17.67 -1.26
CA GLY A 124 -6.02 -16.97 -0.52
C GLY A 124 -4.58 -17.18 -1.03
N SER A 125 -4.36 -17.91 -2.13
CA SER A 125 -3.04 -18.03 -2.76
C SER A 125 -2.50 -16.69 -3.26
N TRP A 126 -3.37 -15.83 -3.79
CA TRP A 126 -3.03 -14.47 -4.23
C TRP A 126 -2.48 -13.60 -3.09
N GLN A 127 -2.93 -13.84 -1.85
CA GLN A 127 -2.42 -13.16 -0.65
C GLN A 127 -0.99 -13.57 -0.30
N LYS A 128 -0.51 -14.70 -0.86
CA LYS A 128 0.87 -15.18 -0.69
C LYS A 128 1.82 -14.67 -1.77
N GLU A 129 1.31 -14.18 -2.91
CA GLU A 129 2.12 -13.63 -4.01
C GLU A 129 2.75 -12.27 -3.66
N SER A 130 2.21 -11.54 -2.68
CA SER A 130 2.88 -10.41 -2.01
C SER A 130 3.96 -10.87 -1.01
N LYS A 131 4.84 -11.80 -1.42
CA LYS A 131 5.98 -12.34 -0.65
C LYS A 131 5.62 -12.90 0.74
N GLY A 132 4.40 -13.42 0.93
CA GLY A 132 3.98 -14.02 2.19
C GLY A 132 3.67 -13.05 3.33
N TYR A 133 3.58 -11.73 3.07
CA TYR A 133 3.05 -10.78 4.04
C TYR A 133 1.52 -10.86 4.04
N GLN A 134 0.95 -11.62 4.97
CA GLN A 134 -0.51 -11.66 5.10
C GLN A 134 -1.00 -10.41 5.82
N PHE A 135 -2.09 -9.82 5.33
CA PHE A 135 -2.88 -8.86 6.07
C PHE A 135 -3.72 -9.67 7.06
N TRP A 136 -3.34 -9.65 8.35
CA TRP A 136 -3.70 -10.66 9.35
C TRP A 136 -5.09 -10.54 9.97
N VAL A 137 -6.11 -10.34 9.15
CA VAL A 137 -7.47 -10.75 9.51
C VAL A 137 -8.01 -11.55 8.34
N GLN A 138 -8.47 -12.77 8.64
CA GLN A 138 -9.17 -13.58 7.66
C GLN A 138 -10.39 -12.79 7.19
N ALA A 139 -10.38 -12.44 5.92
CA ALA A 139 -11.55 -11.85 5.30
C ALA A 139 -12.72 -12.84 5.35
N ASP A 140 -13.93 -12.32 5.50
CA ASP A 140 -15.15 -13.10 5.34
C ASP A 140 -15.31 -13.59 3.88
N GLN A 141 -16.39 -14.32 3.62
CA GLN A 141 -16.65 -14.90 2.29
C GLN A 141 -16.81 -13.84 1.19
N ASP A 142 -17.10 -12.59 1.58
CA ASP A 142 -17.27 -11.44 0.69
C ASP A 142 -15.98 -10.61 0.56
N GLY A 143 -14.90 -11.00 1.23
CA GLY A 143 -13.61 -10.31 1.19
C GLY A 143 -13.46 -9.19 2.21
N ASN A 144 -14.40 -9.00 3.13
CA ASN A 144 -14.30 -7.96 4.17
C ASN A 144 -13.51 -8.46 5.38
N PHE A 145 -12.69 -7.59 5.98
CA PHE A 145 -11.98 -7.91 7.21
C PHE A 145 -12.02 -6.74 8.19
N THR A 146 -11.98 -7.03 9.50
CA THR A 146 -11.99 -6.01 10.56
C THR A 146 -10.85 -6.27 11.55
N ILE A 147 -9.96 -5.29 11.72
CA ILE A 147 -8.96 -5.27 12.79
C ILE A 147 -9.52 -4.46 13.95
N ASN A 148 -10.03 -5.14 14.98
CA ASN A 148 -10.69 -4.49 16.11
C ASN A 148 -9.77 -4.28 17.34
N HIS A 149 -8.51 -4.70 17.29
CA HIS A 149 -7.54 -4.45 18.35
C HIS A 149 -6.17 -4.03 17.78
N ASP A 150 -5.42 -3.28 18.58
CA ASP A 150 -4.05 -2.97 18.22
C ASP A 150 -3.13 -4.18 18.44
N LEU A 151 -1.95 -4.17 17.83
CA LEU A 151 -0.96 -5.23 17.98
C LEU A 151 -0.41 -5.29 19.41
N VAL A 152 -0.39 -6.50 19.97
CA VAL A 152 0.35 -6.82 21.19
C VAL A 152 1.27 -8.00 20.89
N TYR A 153 2.57 -7.74 20.84
CA TYR A 153 3.59 -8.74 20.54
C TYR A 153 4.46 -9.02 21.76
N THR A 154 4.61 -10.28 22.13
CA THR A 154 5.43 -10.69 23.28
C THR A 154 6.68 -11.42 22.80
N VAL A 155 7.84 -10.82 22.97
CA VAL A 155 9.14 -11.39 22.59
C VAL A 155 9.35 -12.74 23.28
N GLY A 156 9.69 -13.76 22.50
CA GLY A 156 9.89 -15.13 23.00
C GLY A 156 8.60 -15.95 23.15
N THR A 157 7.41 -15.37 22.95
CA THR A 157 6.12 -16.09 23.02
C THR A 157 5.32 -15.96 21.73
N SER A 158 5.18 -14.75 21.20
CA SER A 158 4.47 -14.50 19.94
C SER A 158 5.24 -15.03 18.73
N ASP A 159 4.53 -15.49 17.71
CA ASP A 159 5.09 -15.94 16.44
C ASP A 159 5.14 -14.75 15.48
N TYR A 160 6.34 -14.26 15.17
CA TYR A 160 6.52 -13.12 14.24
C TYR A 160 5.88 -13.35 12.86
N LYS A 161 5.68 -14.61 12.45
CA LYS A 161 5.03 -14.92 11.18
C LYS A 161 3.53 -14.74 11.21
N LYS A 162 2.90 -14.53 12.38
CA LYS A 162 1.44 -14.46 12.55
C LYS A 162 1.00 -13.25 13.37
N ASP A 163 1.78 -12.95 14.41
CA ASP A 163 1.42 -11.98 15.45
C ASP A 163 2.12 -10.63 15.24
N TRP A 164 3.02 -10.53 14.25
CA TRP A 164 3.64 -9.27 13.86
C TRP A 164 2.97 -8.70 12.61
N TYR A 165 2.31 -7.56 12.75
CA TYR A 165 1.68 -6.88 11.62
C TYR A 165 2.75 -6.34 10.68
N PHE A 166 2.58 -6.57 9.38
CA PHE A 166 3.48 -6.00 8.38
C PHE A 166 3.40 -4.46 8.35
N ALA A 167 2.18 -3.93 8.44
CA ALA A 167 1.87 -2.51 8.33
C ALA A 167 1.27 -1.94 9.63
N HIS A 168 1.85 -0.84 10.10
CA HIS A 168 1.35 -0.02 11.21
C HIS A 168 0.51 1.12 10.65
N ASN A 169 -0.73 0.81 10.28
CA ASN A 169 -1.67 1.74 9.65
C ASN A 169 -2.68 2.32 10.64
N THR A 170 -3.37 3.38 10.23
CA THR A 170 -4.54 3.92 10.93
C THR A 170 -5.70 2.93 10.94
N ARG A 171 -6.60 3.11 11.91
CA ARG A 171 -7.83 2.34 12.00
C ARG A 171 -8.99 3.17 11.48
N ARG A 172 -9.72 2.66 10.48
CA ARG A 172 -10.94 3.27 9.97
C ARG A 172 -12.13 2.95 10.88
N HIS A 173 -12.99 3.93 11.11
CA HIS A 173 -14.28 3.78 11.79
C HIS A 173 -15.44 3.75 10.79
N SER A 174 -16.61 3.29 11.25
CA SER A 174 -17.82 3.19 10.42
C SER A 174 -18.31 4.54 9.89
N ASP A 175 -18.01 5.64 10.60
CA ASP A 175 -18.30 7.01 10.18
C ASP A 175 -17.29 7.58 9.16
N GLY A 176 -16.32 6.78 8.74
CA GLY A 176 -15.27 7.18 7.79
C GLY A 176 -14.09 7.92 8.41
N THR A 177 -14.09 8.15 9.73
CA THR A 177 -12.95 8.74 10.44
C THR A 177 -11.84 7.73 10.67
N TYR A 178 -10.65 8.22 11.02
CA TYR A 178 -9.47 7.40 11.28
C TYR A 178 -8.89 7.69 12.66
N THR A 179 -8.45 6.64 13.35
CA THR A 179 -7.70 6.76 14.60
C THR A 179 -6.29 6.20 14.50
N ALA A 180 -5.44 6.78 15.34
CA ALA A 180 -4.09 6.29 15.57
C ALA A 180 -4.14 4.88 16.19
N THR A 181 -3.32 3.98 15.66
CA THR A 181 -3.10 2.66 16.26
C THR A 181 -1.79 2.66 17.04
N ARG A 182 -1.72 1.81 18.06
CA ARG A 182 -0.57 1.71 18.96
C ARG A 182 -0.13 0.28 19.16
N TRP A 183 1.07 -0.05 18.72
CA TRP A 183 1.65 -1.36 18.97
C TRP A 183 2.26 -1.43 20.37
N GLN A 184 2.03 -2.54 21.07
CA GLN A 184 2.71 -2.87 22.32
C GLN A 184 3.66 -4.04 22.10
N ILE A 185 4.94 -3.83 22.40
CA ILE A 185 5.98 -4.87 22.33
C ILE A 185 6.41 -5.18 23.76
N LYS A 186 6.07 -6.37 24.26
CA LYS A 186 6.42 -6.86 25.59
C LYS A 186 7.69 -7.69 25.50
N PHE A 187 8.61 -7.49 26.44
CA PHE A 187 9.87 -8.23 26.49
C PHE A 187 10.39 -8.31 27.91
N GLU A 188 11.25 -9.30 28.18
CA GLU A 188 11.87 -9.49 29.49
C GLU A 188 13.37 -9.21 29.40
N LEU A 189 13.91 -8.51 30.40
CA LEU A 189 15.35 -8.35 30.62
C LEU A 189 15.77 -9.21 31.81
N SER A 190 16.29 -10.41 31.53
CA SER A 190 16.79 -11.35 32.56
C SER A 190 17.99 -10.78 33.33
N SER A 191 18.84 -10.03 32.64
CA SER A 191 19.89 -9.18 33.20
C SER A 191 19.70 -7.74 32.75
N PHE A 192 19.89 -6.79 33.65
CA PHE A 192 19.75 -5.37 33.38
C PHE A 192 20.81 -4.60 34.18
N ASP A 193 21.55 -3.74 33.48
CA ASP A 193 22.53 -2.84 34.07
C ASP A 193 21.93 -1.43 34.09
N GLU A 194 21.56 -1.00 35.30
CA GLU A 194 21.02 0.34 35.61
C GLU A 194 22.07 1.44 35.46
N SER A 195 23.36 1.11 35.60
CA SER A 195 24.45 2.08 35.46
C SER A 195 24.74 2.44 34.01
N LYS A 196 24.21 1.66 33.07
CA LYS A 196 24.28 1.94 31.64
C LYS A 196 23.48 3.20 31.33
N GLY A 197 24.06 4.19 30.65
CA GLY A 197 23.32 5.43 30.35
C GLY A 197 22.03 5.20 29.54
N ALA A 198 22.14 4.46 28.43
CA ALA A 198 21.00 4.13 27.57
C ALA A 198 21.17 2.80 26.82
N TYR A 199 20.03 2.20 26.46
CA TYR A 199 19.91 1.05 25.57
C TYR A 199 19.39 1.51 24.22
N LYS A 200 19.87 0.91 23.13
CA LYS A 200 19.52 1.35 21.78
C LYS A 200 18.39 0.51 21.18
N LEU A 201 17.24 1.13 20.94
CA LEU A 201 16.17 0.59 20.11
C LEU A 201 16.46 0.90 18.63
N ARG A 202 16.46 -0.13 17.78
CA ARG A 202 16.59 0.03 16.32
C ARG A 202 15.26 -0.27 15.66
N MET A 203 14.68 0.74 15.02
CA MET A 203 13.43 0.64 14.30
C MET A 203 13.70 0.80 12.80
N ALA A 204 13.61 -0.32 12.05
CA ALA A 204 13.84 -0.36 10.62
C ALA A 204 12.52 -0.40 9.85
N ILE A 205 12.30 0.59 9.00
CA ILE A 205 11.05 0.86 8.30
C ILE A 205 11.30 0.72 6.79
N ALA A 206 10.51 -0.10 6.11
CA ALA A 206 10.64 -0.39 4.67
C ALA A 206 9.95 0.63 3.77
N GLN A 207 8.92 1.27 4.28
CA GLN A 207 8.05 2.20 3.57
C GLN A 207 7.26 3.02 4.58
N ALA A 208 6.94 4.26 4.23
CA ALA A 208 6.08 5.09 5.04
C ALA A 208 5.29 6.09 4.20
N GLN A 209 4.05 6.29 4.62
CA GLN A 209 3.16 7.30 4.06
C GLN A 209 2.68 8.21 5.18
N VAL A 210 3.16 9.46 5.17
CA VAL A 210 2.80 10.55 6.12
C VAL A 210 2.74 10.05 7.57
N SER A 211 3.85 9.48 8.05
CA SER A 211 3.94 8.85 9.37
C SER A 211 4.74 9.69 10.37
N ALA A 212 4.40 9.58 11.65
CA ALA A 212 5.21 10.05 12.76
C ALA A 212 4.99 9.15 13.99
N ILE A 213 6.04 8.54 14.53
CA ILE A 213 5.95 7.55 15.61
C ILE A 213 6.43 8.13 16.92
N GLN A 214 5.60 7.97 17.95
CA GLN A 214 5.99 8.19 19.35
C GLN A 214 6.40 6.86 19.99
N VAL A 215 7.54 6.88 20.68
CA VAL A 215 8.05 5.74 21.45
C VAL A 215 7.86 6.03 22.94
N ARG A 216 7.19 5.12 23.65
CA ARG A 216 7.02 5.15 25.11
C ARG A 216 7.50 3.86 25.71
N VAL A 217 7.92 3.90 26.97
CA VAL A 217 8.48 2.74 27.67
C VAL A 217 7.73 2.56 28.98
N ASN A 218 7.27 1.33 29.23
CA ASN A 218 6.63 0.81 30.44
C ASN A 218 5.31 1.47 30.87
N ASP A 219 5.12 2.77 30.68
CA ASP A 219 3.89 3.50 30.94
C ASP A 219 3.46 4.24 29.66
N VAL A 220 2.26 3.93 29.19
CA VAL A 220 1.72 4.52 27.97
C VAL A 220 1.22 5.96 28.14
N SER A 221 0.99 6.38 29.39
CA SER A 221 0.56 7.73 29.76
C SER A 221 1.73 8.70 29.98
N SER A 222 2.95 8.19 30.09
CA SER A 222 4.19 8.96 30.23
C SER A 222 4.45 9.87 29.01
N LYS A 223 5.46 10.73 29.08
CA LYS A 223 5.96 11.47 27.89
C LYS A 223 6.73 10.53 26.96
N PRO A 224 6.77 10.78 25.63
CA PRO A 224 7.52 9.90 24.75
C PRO A 224 9.00 10.05 25.08
N VAL A 225 9.72 8.94 25.17
CA VAL A 225 11.18 8.96 25.26
C VAL A 225 11.79 9.41 23.92
N TYR A 226 11.03 9.23 22.83
CA TYR A 226 11.41 9.68 21.50
C TYR A 226 10.19 9.93 20.62
N GLU A 227 10.34 10.86 19.68
CA GLU A 227 9.37 11.10 18.61
C GLU A 227 10.10 11.30 17.28
N THR A 228 9.69 10.57 16.25
CA THR A 228 10.23 10.78 14.90
C THR A 228 9.68 12.10 14.33
N PRO A 229 10.44 12.82 13.47
CA PRO A 229 9.82 13.82 12.59
C PRO A 229 8.75 13.16 11.71
N ALA A 230 7.91 13.95 11.05
CA ALA A 230 7.02 13.39 10.01
C ALA A 230 7.87 12.91 8.82
N PHE A 231 7.64 11.70 8.35
CA PHE A 231 8.43 11.06 7.30
C PHE A 231 7.55 10.21 6.37
N GLY A 232 8.15 9.75 5.26
CA GLY A 232 7.47 8.98 4.22
C GLY A 232 7.12 9.84 3.00
N LYS A 233 5.92 9.61 2.45
CA LYS A 233 5.41 10.09 1.13
C LYS A 233 5.74 9.17 -0.05
N ASP A 234 6.19 7.95 0.24
CA ASP A 234 6.15 6.89 -0.75
C ASP A 234 4.75 6.28 -0.74
N ASN A 235 4.02 6.37 -1.86
CA ASN A 235 2.67 5.79 -1.96
C ASN A 235 2.73 4.24 -2.03
N ALA A 236 3.72 3.59 -1.43
CA ALA A 236 3.91 2.14 -1.54
C ALA A 236 2.80 1.40 -0.77
N ILE A 237 2.40 1.87 0.43
CA ILE A 237 1.27 1.27 1.17
C ILE A 237 -0.01 1.28 0.33
N ALA A 238 -0.33 2.41 -0.30
CA ALA A 238 -1.53 2.56 -1.13
C ALA A 238 -1.48 1.74 -2.44
N ARG A 239 -0.29 1.32 -2.87
CA ARG A 239 -0.05 0.59 -4.12
C ARG A 239 0.33 -0.87 -3.90
N HIS A 240 0.21 -1.37 -2.66
CA HIS A 240 0.73 -2.68 -2.26
C HIS A 240 2.20 -2.90 -2.67
N GLY A 241 2.97 -1.82 -2.67
CA GLY A 241 4.38 -1.81 -3.01
C GLY A 241 5.20 -2.57 -1.98
N ILE A 242 6.18 -3.33 -2.48
CA ILE A 242 7.14 -4.10 -1.67
C ILE A 242 8.50 -3.41 -1.55
N GLN A 243 8.60 -2.20 -2.10
CA GLN A 243 9.77 -1.32 -2.05
C GLN A 243 9.27 0.11 -1.87
N GLY A 244 9.65 0.74 -0.76
CA GLY A 244 9.40 2.15 -0.49
C GLY A 244 10.67 2.81 0.05
N ILE A 245 10.52 3.95 0.71
CA ILE A 245 11.65 4.65 1.31
C ILE A 245 12.04 3.92 2.59
N TYR A 246 13.26 3.38 2.60
CA TYR A 246 13.82 2.77 3.80
C TYR A 246 14.31 3.84 4.79
N VAL A 247 13.94 3.69 6.06
CA VAL A 247 14.42 4.54 7.15
C VAL A 247 14.81 3.69 8.36
N LEU A 248 15.96 4.01 8.96
CA LEU A 248 16.42 3.39 10.21
C LEU A 248 16.51 4.45 11.31
N TYR A 249 15.73 4.28 12.37
CA TYR A 249 15.86 5.06 13.59
C TYR A 249 16.66 4.30 14.64
N ASN A 250 17.71 4.94 15.16
CA ASN A 250 18.50 4.46 16.29
C ASN A 250 18.17 5.33 17.50
N ILE A 251 17.34 4.81 18.39
CA ILE A 251 16.74 5.56 19.49
C ILE A 251 17.41 5.13 20.79
N ASP A 252 17.94 6.10 21.53
CA ASP A 252 18.47 5.85 22.87
C ASP A 252 17.33 5.87 23.89
N ILE A 253 17.14 4.72 24.55
CA ILE A 253 16.19 4.51 25.63
C ILE A 253 16.97 4.62 26.94
N PRO A 254 16.73 5.64 27.77
CA PRO A 254 17.40 5.77 29.07
C PRO A 254 17.23 4.49 29.89
N ALA A 255 18.31 4.02 30.53
CA ALA A 255 18.19 2.83 31.37
C ALA A 255 17.19 3.06 32.52
N ALA A 256 17.11 4.29 33.05
CA ALA A 256 16.14 4.64 34.09
C ALA A 256 14.67 4.40 33.70
N ASP A 257 14.35 4.32 32.39
CA ASP A 257 12.99 4.01 31.91
C ASP A 257 12.73 2.50 31.79
N LEU A 258 13.77 1.67 31.94
CA LEU A 258 13.74 0.22 31.89
C LEU A 258 13.93 -0.38 33.29
N LYS A 259 13.64 -1.68 33.41
CA LYS A 259 13.85 -2.43 34.66
C LYS A 259 14.25 -3.87 34.39
N LYS A 260 14.82 -4.54 35.40
CA LYS A 260 14.97 -6.01 35.37
C LYS A 260 13.59 -6.67 35.31
N GLY A 261 13.47 -7.73 34.52
CA GLY A 261 12.20 -8.44 34.29
C GLY A 261 11.37 -7.80 33.17
N ASN A 262 10.05 -7.78 33.34
CA ASN A 262 9.10 -7.42 32.28
C ASN A 262 9.10 -5.93 31.95
N ASN A 263 9.21 -5.63 30.65
CA ASN A 263 9.15 -4.29 30.08
C ASN A 263 8.17 -4.25 28.90
N SER A 264 7.75 -3.04 28.52
CA SER A 264 6.95 -2.78 27.32
C SER A 264 7.47 -1.56 26.57
N ILE A 265 7.52 -1.66 25.24
CA ILE A 265 7.60 -0.51 24.35
C ILE A 265 6.24 -0.29 23.71
N TYR A 266 5.82 0.96 23.65
CA TYR A 266 4.65 1.38 22.89
C TYR A 266 5.09 2.21 21.70
N LEU A 267 4.64 1.83 20.51
CA LEU A 267 4.82 2.58 19.28
C LEU A 267 3.47 3.13 18.87
N THR A 268 3.27 4.44 18.96
CA THR A 268 2.00 5.09 18.61
C THR A 268 2.17 5.91 17.35
N GLN A 269 1.33 5.66 16.34
CA GLN A 269 1.23 6.52 15.17
C GLN A 269 0.54 7.83 15.58
N ARG A 270 1.15 8.98 15.31
CA ARG A 270 0.56 10.28 15.63
C ARG A 270 -0.34 10.81 14.53
N LYS A 271 -0.10 10.42 13.27
CA LYS A 271 -0.86 10.90 12.11
C LYS A 271 -1.97 9.92 11.75
N ALA A 272 -3.22 10.39 11.82
CA ALA A 272 -4.38 9.54 11.62
C ALA A 272 -5.52 10.21 10.85
N SER A 273 -5.23 10.90 9.75
CA SER A 273 -6.26 11.59 8.96
C SER A 273 -6.62 10.89 7.64
N GLY A 274 -6.15 9.67 7.40
CA GLY A 274 -6.45 8.95 6.17
C GLY A 274 -6.09 7.46 6.18
N PRO A 275 -6.58 6.70 5.17
CA PRO A 275 -6.50 5.23 5.12
C PRO A 275 -5.10 4.67 4.92
N TYR A 276 -4.25 5.44 4.24
CA TYR A 276 -2.90 4.98 3.87
C TYR A 276 -1.83 5.58 4.77
N MET A 277 -2.20 6.32 5.83
CA MET A 277 -1.22 6.84 6.78
C MET A 277 -0.69 5.70 7.63
N GLY A 278 0.61 5.49 7.57
CA GLY A 278 1.22 4.32 8.20
C GLY A 278 2.62 4.06 7.70
N LEU A 279 3.19 2.98 8.20
CA LEU A 279 4.51 2.49 7.82
C LEU A 279 4.49 0.98 7.75
N CYS A 280 5.40 0.37 6.99
CA CYS A 280 5.65 -1.06 7.09
C CYS A 280 7.02 -1.31 7.69
N THR A 281 7.09 -2.27 8.60
CA THR A 281 8.33 -2.60 9.31
C THR A 281 9.08 -3.71 8.58
N THR A 282 10.40 -3.69 8.65
CA THR A 282 11.25 -4.82 8.21
C THR A 282 11.72 -5.64 9.40
N ILE A 283 12.24 -4.98 10.45
CA ILE A 283 12.75 -5.60 11.68
C ILE A 283 12.70 -4.57 12.82
N CYS A 284 12.30 -4.98 14.03
CA CYS A 284 12.66 -4.30 15.29
C CYS A 284 13.69 -5.19 16.01
N ALA A 285 14.93 -4.71 16.18
CA ALA A 285 16.00 -5.50 16.78
C ALA A 285 16.73 -4.75 17.90
N TRP A 286 17.11 -5.49 18.93
CA TRP A 286 17.97 -5.05 20.02
C TRP A 286 19.41 -5.48 19.72
N LYS A 287 20.38 -4.57 19.92
CA LYS A 287 21.79 -4.96 19.95
C LYS A 287 22.34 -4.68 21.35
N HIS A 288 22.67 -5.74 22.09
CA HIS A 288 23.54 -5.61 23.26
C HIS A 288 24.92 -5.23 22.73
N HIS A 289 25.38 -3.99 22.96
CA HIS A 289 26.81 -3.73 22.91
C HIS A 289 27.42 -4.45 24.12
N GLN A 290 27.91 -5.67 23.91
CA GLN A 290 29.08 -6.11 24.65
C GLN A 290 30.26 -5.44 23.96
N ALA A 291 30.86 -4.47 24.64
CA ALA A 291 32.23 -4.10 24.35
C ALA A 291 33.07 -5.30 24.77
N ASN A 292 33.61 -6.03 23.80
CA ASN A 292 34.67 -7.00 24.07
C ASN A 292 35.97 -6.19 24.26
N MET A 293 36.57 -6.38 25.44
CA MET A 293 37.96 -6.10 25.87
C MET A 293 38.53 -4.72 25.54
#